data_AF-A0A943XPJ3-F1
#
_entry.id   AF-A0A943XPJ3-F1
#
_cell.length_a   1.000
_cell.length_b   1.000
_cell.length_c   1.000
_cell.angle_alpha   90.00
_cell.angle_beta   90.00
_cell.angle_gamma   90.00
#
_symmetry.space_group_name_H-M   'P 1'
#
loop_
_entity.id
_entity.type
_entity.pdbx_description
1 polymer ?
#
loop_
_entity_poly.entity_id
_entity_poly.type
_entity_poly.pdbx_seq_one_letter_code
_entity_poly.pdbx_strand_id
1 'polypeptide(L)'
;MSKYRKIICDNLDSIQSHVNDLLSGTGLSDIKAILARMNRGGIVPDWFEKLETTRTLPNLDGKTIGSVVEKLLACVLEKFVLESKVALHINPAKGVDIPELELGIKSPSENFCTSEPYFSAYERLIGNENDALILLTDYQSSKKSATQTNGLRLQIKDLKYLKGSEIADRHLCETAESLKKILAKKEDMLRRAIHFLAYINQGDWEASKLLELIQNGVIKGAGLAVEYVRIEADFDARNKKYIKKDQDTIPVECLERIKTACESADNVILQAEGWVSRTLNENWHSPSKNVWNRILTQKLEGKIGMSFALQWRYNFGPIFRSESKQLMLGM
;
A
#
# COMPACT_ATOMS: atom_id res chain seq x y z
N MET A 1 18.73 0.67 12.14
CA MET A 1 18.64 -0.10 10.88
C MET A 1 19.57 -1.29 11.03
N SER A 2 19.11 -2.53 10.80
CA SER A 2 19.98 -3.71 10.92
C SER A 2 21.11 -3.65 9.88
N LYS A 3 22.27 -4.26 10.18
CA LYS A 3 23.43 -4.27 9.27
C LYS A 3 23.09 -4.82 7.88
N TYR A 4 22.19 -5.80 7.81
CA TYR A 4 21.78 -6.44 6.56
C TYR A 4 20.84 -5.56 5.73
N ARG A 5 19.91 -4.83 6.36
CA ARG A 5 19.01 -3.91 5.65
C ARG A 5 19.79 -2.82 4.92
N LYS A 6 20.86 -2.28 5.53
CA LYS A 6 21.73 -1.31 4.86
C LYS A 6 22.41 -1.89 3.62
N ILE A 7 23.00 -3.08 3.75
CA ILE A 7 23.63 -3.77 2.60
C ILE A 7 22.62 -3.96 1.47
N ILE A 8 21.39 -4.36 1.79
CA ILE A 8 20.31 -4.54 0.81
C ILE A 8 19.96 -3.20 0.12
N CYS A 9 19.75 -2.12 0.89
CA CYS A 9 19.49 -0.79 0.33
C CYS A 9 20.61 -0.31 -0.59
N ASP A 10 21.86 -0.60 -0.26
CA ASP A 10 23.03 -0.16 -1.03
C ASP A 10 23.23 -0.99 -2.32
N ASN A 11 22.46 -2.07 -2.53
CA ASN A 11 22.63 -3.02 -3.64
C ASN A 11 21.34 -3.26 -4.47
N LEU A 12 20.37 -2.33 -4.48
CA LEU A 12 19.08 -2.54 -5.16
C LEU A 12 19.23 -2.85 -6.66
N ASP A 13 20.07 -2.12 -7.39
CA ASP A 13 20.27 -2.36 -8.84
C ASP A 13 20.85 -3.76 -9.11
N SER A 14 21.82 -4.18 -8.29
CA SER A 14 22.41 -5.52 -8.39
C SER A 14 21.39 -6.61 -8.06
N ILE A 15 20.55 -6.39 -7.03
CA ILE A 15 19.44 -7.29 -6.70
C ILE A 15 18.49 -7.44 -7.88
N GLN A 16 18.06 -6.32 -8.47
CA GLN A 16 17.15 -6.34 -9.62
C GLN A 16 17.77 -7.09 -10.81
N SER A 17 19.03 -6.82 -11.12
CA SER A 17 19.75 -7.51 -12.20
C SER A 17 19.77 -9.02 -11.97
N HIS A 18 20.21 -9.46 -10.79
CA HIS A 18 20.30 -10.89 -10.49
C HIS A 18 18.93 -11.58 -10.47
N VAL A 19 17.88 -10.93 -9.95
CA VAL A 19 16.53 -11.49 -10.01
C VAL A 19 16.08 -11.66 -11.47
N ASN A 20 16.37 -10.69 -12.33
CA ASN A 20 16.06 -10.77 -13.77
C ASN A 20 16.88 -11.85 -14.49
N ASP A 21 18.16 -12.02 -14.14
CA ASP A 21 18.99 -13.11 -14.67
C ASP A 21 18.35 -14.46 -14.36
N LEU A 22 17.96 -14.69 -13.09
CA LEU A 22 17.27 -15.92 -12.68
C LEU A 22 15.92 -16.09 -13.40
N LEU A 23 15.12 -15.03 -13.52
CA LEU A 23 13.84 -15.04 -14.24
C LEU A 23 13.99 -15.30 -15.75
N SER A 24 15.17 -15.06 -16.32
CA SER A 24 15.52 -15.41 -17.70
C SER A 24 16.00 -16.86 -17.86
N GLY A 25 16.10 -17.61 -16.76
CA GLY A 25 16.66 -18.96 -16.71
C GLY A 25 18.19 -19.02 -16.57
N THR A 26 18.85 -17.87 -16.37
CA THR A 26 20.31 -17.79 -16.25
C THR A 26 20.74 -17.92 -14.79
N GLY A 27 21.78 -18.72 -14.48
CA GLY A 27 22.33 -18.83 -13.12
C GLY A 27 21.50 -19.62 -12.11
N LEU A 28 20.46 -20.34 -12.56
CA LEU A 28 19.58 -21.12 -11.68
C LEU A 28 20.28 -22.25 -10.92
N SER A 29 21.34 -22.82 -11.49
CA SER A 29 22.18 -23.83 -10.82
C SER A 29 22.74 -23.36 -9.49
N ASP A 30 23.10 -22.07 -9.41
CA ASP A 30 23.84 -21.49 -8.28
C ASP A 30 22.96 -21.30 -7.05
N ILE A 31 21.64 -21.24 -7.26
CA ILE A 31 20.62 -21.05 -6.22
C ILE A 31 19.80 -22.32 -5.96
N LYS A 32 20.01 -23.40 -6.72
CA LYS A 32 19.22 -24.63 -6.64
C LYS A 32 19.14 -25.20 -5.22
N ALA A 33 20.27 -25.28 -4.52
CA ALA A 33 20.34 -25.80 -3.16
C ALA A 33 19.62 -24.89 -2.15
N ILE A 34 19.73 -23.57 -2.31
CA ILE A 34 19.07 -22.58 -1.45
C ILE A 34 17.56 -22.65 -1.66
N LEU A 35 17.11 -22.68 -2.92
CA LEU A 35 15.70 -22.75 -3.28
C LEU A 35 15.05 -24.05 -2.79
N ALA A 36 15.74 -25.19 -2.91
CA ALA A 36 15.29 -26.47 -2.41
C ALA A 36 15.08 -26.43 -0.88
N ARG A 37 16.04 -25.85 -0.14
CA ARG A 37 15.95 -25.67 1.32
C ARG A 37 14.76 -24.80 1.73
N MET A 38 14.48 -23.72 1.00
CA MET A 38 13.36 -22.82 1.29
C MET A 38 11.99 -23.43 0.98
N ASN A 39 11.93 -24.41 0.10
CA ASN A 39 10.67 -25.00 -0.35
C ASN A 39 10.26 -26.19 0.53
N ARG A 40 8.96 -26.50 0.53
CA ARG A 40 8.42 -27.60 1.36
C ARG A 40 9.05 -28.93 0.96
N GLY A 41 9.47 -29.71 1.95
CA GLY A 41 10.04 -31.04 1.73
C GLY A 41 11.46 -31.05 1.18
N GLY A 42 12.15 -29.90 1.09
CA GLY A 42 13.53 -29.85 0.62
C GLY A 42 13.68 -30.08 -0.89
N ILE A 43 12.61 -29.96 -1.66
CA ILE A 43 12.58 -30.18 -3.11
C ILE A 43 12.49 -28.86 -3.87
N VAL A 44 13.09 -28.78 -5.05
CA VAL A 44 12.91 -27.60 -5.91
C VAL A 44 11.46 -27.47 -6.37
N PRO A 45 10.90 -26.25 -6.50
CA PRO A 45 9.54 -26.06 -7.01
C PRO A 45 9.38 -26.51 -8.47
N ASP A 46 8.19 -26.98 -8.84
CA ASP A 46 7.88 -27.49 -10.19
C ASP A 46 8.14 -26.48 -11.33
N TRP A 47 8.03 -25.18 -11.05
CA TRP A 47 8.32 -24.15 -12.05
C TRP A 47 9.82 -24.02 -12.36
N PHE A 48 10.71 -24.53 -11.50
CA PHE A 48 12.16 -24.38 -11.64
C PHE A 48 12.68 -25.09 -12.88
N GLU A 49 12.29 -26.34 -13.10
CA GLU A 49 12.74 -27.13 -14.24
C GLU A 49 12.33 -26.49 -15.57
N LYS A 50 11.10 -25.98 -15.65
CA LYS A 50 10.64 -25.26 -16.84
C LYS A 50 11.41 -23.96 -17.05
N LEU A 51 11.68 -23.20 -15.98
CA LEU A 51 12.47 -21.98 -16.08
C LEU A 51 13.91 -22.25 -16.53
N GLU A 52 14.52 -23.33 -16.03
CA GLU A 52 15.88 -23.77 -16.38
C GLU A 52 15.99 -24.25 -17.82
N THR A 53 15.01 -25.03 -18.29
CA THR A 53 15.05 -25.67 -19.61
C THR A 53 14.49 -24.80 -20.72
N THR A 54 13.34 -24.15 -20.50
CA THR A 54 12.63 -23.37 -21.53
C THR A 54 12.79 -21.87 -21.40
N ARG A 55 13.51 -21.39 -20.36
CA ARG A 55 13.70 -19.96 -20.07
C ARG A 55 12.39 -19.19 -19.95
N THR A 56 11.35 -19.89 -19.50
CA THR A 56 10.01 -19.34 -19.31
C THR A 56 9.36 -19.97 -18.09
N LEU A 57 8.51 -19.21 -17.40
CA LEU A 57 7.65 -19.75 -16.34
C LEU A 57 6.42 -20.45 -16.95
N PRO A 58 5.82 -21.42 -16.25
CA PRO A 58 4.49 -21.92 -16.61
C PRO A 58 3.45 -20.79 -16.56
N ASN A 59 2.28 -21.01 -17.16
CA ASN A 59 1.19 -20.05 -17.08
C ASN A 59 0.62 -20.06 -15.67
N LEU A 60 1.05 -19.10 -14.85
CA LEU A 60 0.72 -18.99 -13.44
C LEU A 60 -0.24 -17.82 -13.17
N ASP A 61 -1.08 -17.97 -12.15
CA ASP A 61 -1.88 -16.88 -11.64
C ASP A 61 -1.03 -15.86 -10.86
N GLY A 62 -1.60 -14.69 -10.58
CA GLY A 62 -0.84 -13.59 -9.94
C GLY A 62 -0.29 -13.98 -8.55
N LYS A 63 -1.03 -14.80 -7.79
CA LYS A 63 -0.61 -15.25 -6.46
C LYS A 63 0.60 -16.18 -6.54
N THR A 64 0.59 -17.12 -7.49
CA THR A 64 1.73 -18.02 -7.66
C THR A 64 2.95 -17.28 -8.18
N ILE A 65 2.77 -16.27 -9.04
CA ILE A 65 3.86 -15.39 -9.48
C ILE A 65 4.49 -14.61 -8.33
N GLY A 66 3.69 -14.06 -7.41
CA GLY A 66 4.22 -13.43 -6.20
C GLY A 66 5.17 -14.36 -5.43
N SER A 67 4.76 -15.62 -5.23
CA SER A 67 5.60 -16.62 -4.55
C SER A 67 6.89 -17.00 -5.30
N VAL A 68 6.85 -17.00 -6.65
CA VAL A 68 8.07 -17.19 -7.46
C VAL A 68 9.05 -16.04 -7.22
N VAL A 69 8.56 -14.80 -7.31
CA VAL A 69 9.37 -13.59 -7.11
C VAL A 69 9.95 -13.55 -5.70
N GLU A 70 9.16 -13.83 -4.67
CA GLU A 70 9.61 -13.89 -3.28
C GLU A 70 10.77 -14.88 -3.07
N LYS A 71 10.62 -16.10 -3.59
CA LYS A 71 11.63 -17.17 -3.46
C LYS A 71 12.92 -16.84 -4.21
N LEU A 72 12.80 -16.35 -5.45
CA LEU A 72 13.98 -15.95 -6.24
C LEU A 72 14.70 -14.76 -5.59
N LEU A 73 13.95 -13.77 -5.09
CA LEU A 73 14.53 -12.66 -4.34
C LEU A 73 15.29 -13.14 -3.10
N ALA A 74 14.70 -14.01 -2.28
CA ALA A 74 15.40 -14.55 -1.11
C ALA A 74 16.68 -15.30 -1.49
N CYS A 75 16.66 -16.08 -2.58
CA CYS A 75 17.87 -16.73 -3.09
C CYS A 75 18.94 -15.71 -3.52
N VAL A 76 18.55 -14.63 -4.20
CA VAL A 76 19.47 -13.56 -4.62
C VAL A 76 20.07 -12.84 -3.43
N LEU A 77 19.23 -12.47 -2.46
CA LEU A 77 19.68 -11.83 -1.23
C LEU A 77 20.68 -12.71 -0.49
N GLU A 78 20.36 -13.99 -0.29
CA GLU A 78 21.26 -14.92 0.39
C GLU A 78 22.57 -15.12 -0.37
N LYS A 79 22.51 -15.42 -1.66
CA LYS A 79 23.68 -15.84 -2.45
C LYS A 79 24.58 -14.67 -2.83
N PHE A 80 24.00 -13.64 -3.42
CA PHE A 80 24.75 -12.60 -4.13
C PHE A 80 24.96 -11.33 -3.30
N VAL A 81 24.05 -11.03 -2.36
CA VAL A 81 24.13 -9.79 -1.57
C VAL A 81 24.70 -10.03 -0.17
N LEU A 82 24.21 -11.08 0.50
CA LEU A 82 24.62 -11.43 1.86
C LEU A 82 25.73 -12.49 1.89
N GLU A 83 26.15 -12.99 0.72
CA GLU A 83 27.26 -13.92 0.56
C GLU A 83 27.14 -15.16 1.49
N SER A 84 25.93 -15.70 1.61
CA SER A 84 25.59 -16.85 2.45
C SER A 84 25.89 -16.67 3.95
N LYS A 85 26.05 -15.43 4.42
CA LYS A 85 26.23 -15.12 5.86
C LYS A 85 25.00 -15.42 6.70
N VAL A 86 23.83 -15.53 6.08
CA VAL A 86 22.54 -15.82 6.72
C VAL A 86 21.75 -16.74 5.80
N ALA A 87 21.23 -17.85 6.34
CA ALA A 87 20.28 -18.69 5.64
C ALA A 87 18.88 -18.08 5.77
N LEU A 88 18.29 -17.69 4.64
CA LEU A 88 16.97 -17.05 4.59
C LEU A 88 15.86 -18.08 4.39
N HIS A 89 14.68 -17.76 4.90
CA HIS A 89 13.45 -18.51 4.68
C HIS A 89 12.31 -17.58 4.25
N ILE A 90 11.39 -18.10 3.43
CA ILE A 90 10.11 -17.45 3.15
C ILE A 90 9.05 -18.02 4.09
N ASN A 91 8.49 -17.20 4.99
CA ASN A 91 7.44 -17.65 5.90
C ASN A 91 6.41 -16.56 6.23
N PRO A 92 5.40 -16.36 5.36
CA PRO A 92 4.35 -15.36 5.56
C PRO A 92 3.55 -15.54 6.85
N ALA A 93 3.46 -16.76 7.39
CA ALA A 93 2.69 -17.06 8.60
C ALA A 93 3.30 -16.41 9.87
N LYS A 94 4.55 -15.95 9.81
CA LYS A 94 5.20 -15.20 10.90
C LYS A 94 4.91 -13.69 10.83
N GLY A 95 4.03 -13.23 9.96
CA GLY A 95 3.69 -11.80 9.81
C GLY A 95 4.72 -10.99 9.03
N VAL A 96 5.74 -11.65 8.45
CA VAL A 96 6.79 -11.05 7.64
C VAL A 96 7.35 -12.07 6.64
N ASP A 97 7.67 -11.64 5.43
CA ASP A 97 8.03 -12.56 4.35
C ASP A 97 9.40 -13.21 4.56
N ILE A 98 10.43 -12.43 4.96
CA ILE A 98 11.76 -12.93 5.35
C ILE A 98 12.00 -12.63 6.84
N PRO A 99 11.73 -13.57 7.75
CA PRO A 99 11.85 -13.35 9.19
C PRO A 99 13.26 -12.99 9.66
N GLU A 100 14.30 -13.60 9.07
CA GLU A 100 15.69 -13.37 9.48
C GLU A 100 16.16 -11.93 9.23
N LEU A 101 15.50 -11.24 8.31
CA LEU A 101 15.77 -9.84 7.96
C LEU A 101 14.70 -8.88 8.50
N GLU A 102 13.62 -9.43 9.06
CA GLU A 102 12.39 -8.70 9.39
C GLU A 102 12.00 -7.81 8.19
N LEU A 103 11.91 -8.42 7.01
CA LEU A 103 11.74 -7.73 5.74
C LEU A 103 10.55 -8.32 4.98
N GLY A 104 9.60 -7.47 4.62
CA GLY A 104 8.48 -7.80 3.74
C GLY A 104 8.87 -7.74 2.27
N ILE A 105 8.04 -8.35 1.43
CA ILE A 105 8.15 -8.36 -0.02
C ILE A 105 6.79 -7.99 -0.59
N LYS A 106 6.77 -7.09 -1.59
CA LYS A 106 5.58 -6.74 -2.35
C LYS A 106 5.93 -6.75 -3.83
N SER A 107 5.15 -7.44 -4.66
CA SER A 107 5.43 -7.55 -6.10
C SER A 107 4.26 -7.03 -6.95
N PRO A 108 3.97 -5.70 -6.97
CA PRO A 108 2.93 -5.16 -7.82
C PRO A 108 3.24 -5.41 -9.31
N SER A 109 2.19 -5.40 -10.12
CA SER A 109 2.31 -5.38 -11.59
C SER A 109 2.17 -3.95 -12.11
N GLU A 110 2.01 -3.75 -13.41
CA GLU A 110 1.96 -2.43 -14.06
C GLU A 110 0.74 -1.58 -13.68
N ASN A 111 -0.27 -2.16 -13.00
CA ASN A 111 -1.33 -1.40 -12.36
C ASN A 111 -0.91 -0.80 -11.00
N PHE A 112 0.28 -1.14 -10.52
CA PHE A 112 0.88 -0.75 -9.25
C PHE A 112 0.16 -1.23 -7.99
N CYS A 113 -0.76 -2.19 -8.13
CA CYS A 113 -1.62 -2.61 -7.03
C CYS A 113 -1.21 -3.96 -6.45
N THR A 114 -1.25 -4.07 -5.12
CA THR A 114 -1.28 -5.34 -4.39
C THR A 114 -2.43 -5.34 -3.38
N SER A 115 -2.86 -6.52 -2.94
CA SER A 115 -3.92 -6.64 -1.95
C SER A 115 -3.47 -7.47 -0.76
N GLU A 116 -3.75 -6.99 0.44
CA GLU A 116 -3.33 -7.63 1.70
C GLU A 116 -4.42 -7.56 2.75
N PRO A 117 -4.53 -8.59 3.62
CA PRO A 117 -5.36 -8.47 4.80
C PRO A 117 -4.83 -7.32 5.67
N TYR A 118 -5.74 -6.50 6.19
CA TYR A 118 -5.39 -5.50 7.18
C TYR A 118 -5.32 -6.16 8.56
N PHE A 119 -4.29 -5.85 9.35
CA PHE A 119 -4.28 -6.20 10.77
C PHE A 119 -5.00 -5.14 11.59
N SER A 120 -4.92 -3.89 11.13
CA SER A 120 -5.54 -2.74 11.78
C SER A 120 -5.76 -1.61 10.79
N ALA A 121 -6.92 -0.96 10.85
CA ALA A 121 -7.24 0.21 10.00
C ALA A 121 -6.19 1.35 10.14
N TYR A 122 -5.53 1.43 11.30
CA TYR A 122 -4.53 2.45 11.59
C TYR A 122 -3.22 2.27 10.82
N GLU A 123 -2.97 1.11 10.21
CA GLU A 123 -1.80 0.87 9.33
C GLU A 123 -1.75 1.84 8.14
N ARG A 124 -2.89 2.38 7.71
CA ARG A 124 -2.93 3.47 6.70
C ARG A 124 -2.19 4.73 7.11
N LEU A 125 -2.04 4.94 8.41
CA LEU A 125 -1.42 6.13 8.98
C LEU A 125 -0.04 5.80 9.53
N ILE A 126 0.10 4.63 10.16
CA ILE A 126 1.34 4.25 10.86
C ILE A 126 2.29 3.40 10.02
N GLY A 127 1.80 2.89 8.89
CA GLY A 127 2.51 1.95 8.03
C GLY A 127 2.65 0.57 8.64
N ASN A 128 3.41 -0.27 7.94
CA ASN A 128 3.72 -1.63 8.37
C ASN A 128 4.73 -1.63 9.52
N GLU A 129 4.77 -2.72 10.27
CA GLU A 129 5.79 -2.93 11.31
C GLU A 129 7.19 -3.16 10.72
N ASN A 130 7.25 -3.86 9.58
CA ASN A 130 8.48 -4.23 8.91
C ASN A 130 8.70 -3.41 7.64
N ASP A 131 9.97 -3.13 7.34
CA ASP A 131 10.39 -2.57 6.06
C ASP A 131 10.10 -3.57 4.94
N ALA A 132 10.04 -3.11 3.67
CA ALA A 132 9.79 -4.01 2.56
C ALA A 132 10.55 -3.65 1.27
N LEU A 133 10.83 -4.68 0.48
CA LEU A 133 11.24 -4.54 -0.91
C LEU A 133 10.00 -4.59 -1.81
N ILE A 134 9.88 -3.60 -2.70
CA ILE A 134 8.77 -3.46 -3.64
C ILE A 134 9.30 -3.70 -5.06
N LEU A 135 8.88 -4.80 -5.69
CA LEU A 135 9.35 -5.26 -7.00
C LEU A 135 8.27 -5.03 -8.04
N LEU A 136 8.42 -4.01 -8.89
CA LEU A 136 7.48 -3.76 -9.97
C LEU A 136 7.72 -4.78 -11.10
N THR A 137 6.74 -5.63 -11.34
CA THR A 137 6.78 -6.66 -12.39
C THR A 137 6.12 -6.19 -13.69
N ASP A 138 6.48 -6.83 -14.80
CA ASP A 138 5.80 -6.71 -16.11
C ASP A 138 4.68 -7.76 -16.32
N TYR A 139 4.15 -8.34 -15.23
CA TYR A 139 3.25 -9.49 -15.30
C TYR A 139 2.05 -9.30 -16.24
N GLN A 140 1.41 -8.13 -16.27
CA GLN A 140 0.21 -7.93 -17.08
C GLN A 140 0.51 -7.93 -18.57
N SER A 141 1.59 -7.29 -18.99
CA SER A 141 2.02 -7.28 -20.38
C SER A 141 2.56 -8.65 -20.78
N SER A 142 3.35 -9.28 -19.94
CA SER A 142 3.92 -10.61 -20.18
C SER A 142 2.88 -11.72 -20.22
N LYS A 143 1.80 -11.62 -19.44
CA LYS A 143 0.68 -12.57 -19.51
C LYS A 143 -0.07 -12.52 -20.83
N LYS A 144 -0.20 -11.33 -21.44
CA LYS A 144 -0.88 -11.17 -22.74
C LYS A 144 -0.09 -11.79 -23.88
N SER A 145 1.24 -11.77 -23.82
CA SER A 145 2.13 -12.34 -24.83
C SER A 145 2.51 -13.80 -24.55
N ALA A 146 2.16 -14.36 -23.39
CA ALA A 146 2.57 -15.70 -22.96
C ALA A 146 2.18 -16.84 -23.93
N THR A 147 1.08 -16.67 -24.68
CA THR A 147 0.65 -17.62 -25.72
C THR A 147 1.55 -17.59 -26.96
N GLN A 148 2.15 -16.44 -27.27
CA GLN A 148 3.07 -16.27 -28.40
C GLN A 148 4.49 -16.74 -28.04
N THR A 149 4.88 -16.61 -26.77
CA THR A 149 6.23 -16.97 -26.28
C THR A 149 6.32 -18.38 -25.69
N ASN A 150 5.27 -19.21 -25.83
CA ASN A 150 5.17 -20.56 -25.25
C ASN A 150 5.52 -20.62 -23.75
N GLY A 151 5.09 -19.61 -23.00
CA GLY A 151 5.36 -19.48 -21.58
C GLY A 151 5.47 -18.03 -21.15
N LEU A 152 5.40 -17.80 -19.83
CA LEU A 152 5.47 -16.47 -19.25
C LEU A 152 6.94 -16.04 -19.10
N ARG A 153 7.30 -14.89 -19.66
CA ARG A 153 8.60 -14.24 -19.44
C ARG A 153 8.40 -13.05 -18.52
N LEU A 154 8.73 -13.22 -17.25
CA LEU A 154 8.55 -12.18 -16.24
C LEU A 154 9.84 -11.39 -16.08
N GLN A 155 9.72 -10.09 -15.87
CA GLN A 155 10.82 -9.20 -15.52
C GLN A 155 10.44 -8.28 -14.37
N ILE A 156 11.43 -7.95 -13.55
CA ILE A 156 11.40 -6.86 -12.58
C ILE A 156 11.85 -5.59 -13.29
N LYS A 157 10.91 -4.66 -13.44
CA LYS A 157 11.11 -3.37 -14.11
C LYS A 157 11.81 -2.35 -13.23
N ASP A 158 11.50 -2.38 -11.94
CA ASP A 158 12.04 -1.45 -10.95
C ASP A 158 11.94 -2.08 -9.55
N LEU A 159 12.87 -1.73 -8.67
CA LEU A 159 12.97 -2.22 -7.30
C LEU A 159 13.15 -1.04 -6.34
N LYS A 160 12.28 -0.96 -5.32
CA LYS A 160 12.38 0.06 -4.27
C LYS A 160 12.43 -0.56 -2.89
N TYR A 161 13.19 0.07 -2.01
CA TYR A 161 13.15 -0.20 -0.57
C TYR A 161 12.27 0.85 0.12
N LEU A 162 11.31 0.40 0.92
CA LEU A 162 10.48 1.27 1.75
C LEU A 162 10.61 0.90 3.21
N LYS A 163 10.68 1.91 4.06
CA LYS A 163 10.50 1.69 5.50
C LYS A 163 9.06 1.30 5.79
N GLY A 164 8.83 0.55 6.88
CA GLY A 164 7.48 0.18 7.29
C GLY A 164 6.53 1.38 7.38
N SER A 165 6.99 2.48 7.98
CA SER A 165 6.26 3.76 8.11
C SER A 165 5.93 4.46 6.78
N GLU A 166 6.62 4.11 5.70
CA GLU A 166 6.41 4.69 4.37
C GLU A 166 5.35 3.91 3.57
N ILE A 167 5.02 2.68 4.00
CA ILE A 167 3.97 1.84 3.41
C ILE A 167 2.63 2.21 4.06
N ALA A 168 2.23 3.47 3.85
CA ALA A 168 1.04 4.09 4.41
C ALA A 168 0.43 5.06 3.39
N ASP A 169 -0.82 5.44 3.58
CA ASP A 169 -1.49 6.38 2.68
C ASP A 169 -0.90 7.78 2.84
N ARG A 170 -0.26 8.27 1.78
CA ARG A 170 0.43 9.55 1.76
C ARG A 170 -0.47 10.71 2.19
N HIS A 171 -1.66 10.83 1.58
CA HIS A 171 -2.51 11.98 1.79
C HIS A 171 -3.17 11.96 3.17
N LEU A 172 -3.53 10.78 3.67
CA LEU A 172 -4.04 10.64 5.03
C LEU A 172 -2.95 10.89 6.07
N CYS A 173 -1.70 10.44 5.82
CA CYS A 173 -0.55 10.75 6.68
C CYS A 173 -0.27 12.26 6.74
N GLU A 174 -0.25 12.95 5.59
CA GLU A 174 -0.08 14.40 5.51
C GLU A 174 -1.18 15.15 6.29
N THR A 175 -2.42 14.66 6.18
CA THR A 175 -3.57 15.21 6.92
C THR A 175 -3.42 14.98 8.43
N ALA A 176 -3.07 13.77 8.85
CA ALA A 176 -2.88 13.39 10.25
C ALA A 176 -1.75 14.18 10.92
N GLU A 177 -0.61 14.38 10.24
CA GLU A 177 0.50 15.20 10.74
C GLU A 177 0.10 16.67 10.95
N SER A 178 -0.74 17.21 10.05
CA SER A 178 -1.25 18.57 10.19
C SER A 178 -2.19 18.69 11.40
N LEU A 179 -3.06 17.70 11.60
CA LEU A 179 -3.97 17.64 12.75
C LEU A 179 -3.24 17.49 14.08
N LYS A 180 -2.16 16.68 14.15
CA LYS A 180 -1.31 16.55 15.35
C LYS A 180 -0.84 17.92 15.86
N LYS A 181 -0.51 18.84 14.95
CA LYS A 181 -0.05 20.20 15.28
C LYS A 181 -1.20 21.09 15.73
N ILE A 182 -2.30 21.10 14.98
CA ILE A 182 -3.45 21.99 15.22
C ILE A 182 -4.21 21.60 16.49
N LEU A 183 -4.35 20.30 16.74
CA LEU A 183 -5.11 19.74 17.85
C LEU A 183 -4.22 19.30 19.02
N ALA A 184 -2.98 19.78 19.10
CA ALA A 184 -2.01 19.39 20.13
C ALA A 184 -2.53 19.57 21.58
N LYS A 185 -3.47 20.51 21.79
CA LYS A 185 -4.12 20.78 23.08
C LYS A 185 -5.52 20.16 23.24
N LYS A 186 -6.01 19.46 22.22
CA LYS A 186 -7.34 18.83 22.19
C LYS A 186 -7.20 17.36 21.81
N GLU A 187 -6.62 16.55 22.72
CA GLU A 187 -6.33 15.14 22.44
C GLU A 187 -7.58 14.36 22.01
N ASP A 188 -8.72 14.60 22.65
CA ASP A 188 -9.98 13.93 22.30
C ASP A 188 -10.42 14.22 20.86
N MET A 189 -10.24 15.46 20.40
CA MET A 189 -10.55 15.84 19.02
C MET A 189 -9.55 15.24 18.04
N LEU A 190 -8.27 15.22 18.40
CA LEU A 190 -7.25 14.55 17.59
C LEU A 190 -7.56 13.07 17.44
N ARG A 191 -7.94 12.39 18.53
CA ARG A 191 -8.27 10.97 18.54
C ARG A 191 -9.43 10.65 17.61
N ARG A 192 -10.51 11.46 17.64
CA ARG A 192 -11.66 11.34 16.74
C ARG A 192 -11.28 11.57 15.28
N ALA A 193 -10.49 12.61 15.00
CA ALA A 193 -10.04 12.87 13.64
C ALA A 193 -9.17 11.74 13.09
N ILE A 194 -8.24 11.21 13.90
CA ILE A 194 -7.40 10.06 13.54
C ILE A 194 -8.23 8.80 13.32
N HIS A 195 -9.24 8.57 14.15
CA HIS A 195 -10.14 7.44 14.02
C HIS A 195 -10.89 7.49 12.68
N PHE A 196 -11.46 8.65 12.33
CA PHE A 196 -12.02 8.87 10.99
C PHE A 196 -11.02 8.59 9.87
N LEU A 197 -9.80 9.16 9.93
CA LEU A 197 -8.79 8.96 8.89
C LEU A 197 -8.36 7.49 8.72
N ALA A 198 -8.35 6.69 9.79
CA ALA A 198 -8.03 5.27 9.70
C ALA A 198 -9.10 4.50 8.90
N TYR A 199 -10.38 4.80 9.14
CA TYR A 199 -11.50 4.02 8.62
C TYR A 199 -12.16 4.60 7.36
N ILE A 200 -11.82 5.83 6.98
CA ILE A 200 -12.50 6.54 5.89
C ILE A 200 -12.52 5.74 4.58
N ASN A 201 -13.71 5.55 4.01
CA ASN A 201 -13.85 5.13 2.63
C ASN A 201 -13.91 6.36 1.73
N GLN A 202 -12.82 6.70 1.06
CA GLN A 202 -12.77 7.88 0.17
C GLN A 202 -13.65 7.76 -1.09
N GLY A 203 -14.22 6.58 -1.35
CA GLY A 203 -15.25 6.39 -2.39
C GLY A 203 -16.66 6.80 -1.93
N ASP A 204 -16.91 6.87 -0.61
CA ASP A 204 -18.16 7.38 -0.07
C ASP A 204 -18.24 8.90 -0.20
N TRP A 205 -19.39 9.41 -0.64
CA TRP A 205 -19.54 10.83 -0.91
C TRP A 205 -19.42 11.66 0.38
N GLU A 206 -20.15 11.33 1.43
CA GLU A 206 -20.13 12.08 2.69
C GLU A 206 -18.73 12.06 3.31
N ALA A 207 -18.10 10.88 3.37
CA ALA A 207 -16.75 10.72 3.89
C ALA A 207 -15.73 11.56 3.10
N SER A 208 -15.82 11.55 1.77
CA SER A 208 -14.93 12.35 0.92
C SER A 208 -15.06 13.85 1.21
N LYS A 209 -16.28 14.35 1.43
CA LYS A 209 -16.54 15.76 1.73
C LYS A 209 -16.12 16.14 3.14
N LEU A 210 -16.29 15.26 4.13
CA LEU A 210 -15.78 15.45 5.48
C LEU A 210 -14.24 15.52 5.48
N LEU A 211 -13.55 14.69 4.70
CA LEU A 211 -12.10 14.81 4.51
C LEU A 211 -11.70 16.13 3.86
N GLU A 212 -12.41 16.57 2.81
CA GLU A 212 -12.18 17.88 2.19
C GLU A 212 -12.35 19.03 3.20
N LEU A 213 -13.38 18.97 4.06
CA LEU A 213 -13.61 19.97 5.12
C LEU A 213 -12.52 19.95 6.20
N ILE A 214 -12.01 18.77 6.58
CA ILE A 214 -10.85 18.67 7.48
C ILE A 214 -9.64 19.34 6.84
N GLN A 215 -9.35 19.04 5.57
CA GLN A 215 -8.19 19.55 4.86
C GLN A 215 -8.26 21.05 4.58
N ASN A 216 -9.41 21.56 4.18
CA ASN A 216 -9.57 22.96 3.77
C ASN A 216 -10.07 23.82 4.93
N GLY A 217 -11.13 23.41 5.61
CA GLY A 217 -11.74 24.16 6.70
C GLY A 217 -10.91 24.12 7.98
N VAL A 218 -10.58 22.92 8.47
CA VAL A 218 -9.89 22.76 9.76
C VAL A 218 -8.40 23.06 9.64
N ILE A 219 -7.72 22.47 8.66
CA ILE A 219 -6.26 22.57 8.53
C ILE A 219 -5.83 23.90 7.90
N LYS A 220 -6.43 24.29 6.78
CA LYS A 220 -6.05 25.52 6.05
C LYS A 220 -6.82 26.77 6.52
N GLY A 221 -7.87 26.61 7.33
CA GLY A 221 -8.68 27.73 7.81
C GLY A 221 -9.56 28.38 6.73
N ALA A 222 -9.94 27.63 5.68
CA ALA A 222 -10.89 28.13 4.69
C ALA A 222 -12.28 28.36 5.32
N GLY A 223 -13.03 29.32 4.80
CA GLY A 223 -14.38 29.61 5.31
C GLY A 223 -15.34 28.44 5.10
N LEU A 224 -15.79 27.81 6.18
CA LEU A 224 -16.69 26.63 6.13
C LEU A 224 -18.00 26.90 5.39
N ALA A 225 -18.54 28.13 5.47
CA ALA A 225 -19.72 28.53 4.71
C ALA A 225 -19.48 28.51 3.19
N VAL A 226 -18.27 28.90 2.75
CA VAL A 226 -17.89 28.87 1.33
C VAL A 226 -17.73 27.43 0.86
N GLU A 227 -17.10 26.58 1.68
CA GLU A 227 -16.98 25.15 1.39
C GLU A 227 -18.34 24.46 1.32
N TYR A 228 -19.28 24.80 2.20
CA TYR A 228 -20.64 24.25 2.17
C TYR A 228 -21.34 24.51 0.83
N VAL A 229 -21.33 25.75 0.35
CA VAL A 229 -21.96 26.10 -0.95
C VAL A 229 -21.36 25.31 -2.10
N ARG A 230 -20.03 25.11 -2.09
CA ARG A 230 -19.34 24.27 -3.09
C ARG A 230 -19.78 22.81 -3.02
N ILE A 231 -19.93 22.26 -1.81
CA ILE A 231 -20.32 20.86 -1.59
C ILE A 231 -21.80 20.64 -1.96
N GLU A 232 -22.68 21.58 -1.64
CA GLU A 232 -24.10 21.56 -2.01
C GLU A 232 -24.28 21.55 -3.54
N ALA A 233 -23.51 22.36 -4.26
CA ALA A 233 -23.51 22.34 -5.72
C ALA A 233 -23.01 20.99 -6.30
N ASP A 234 -22.01 20.35 -5.69
CA ASP A 234 -21.53 19.01 -6.09
C ASP A 234 -22.59 17.93 -5.83
N PHE A 235 -23.29 18.00 -4.68
CA PHE A 235 -24.40 17.11 -4.33
C PHE A 235 -25.49 17.13 -5.41
N ASP A 236 -25.98 18.33 -5.75
CA ASP A 236 -27.01 18.51 -6.77
C ASP A 236 -26.57 18.00 -8.14
N ALA A 237 -25.33 18.30 -8.53
CA ALA A 237 -24.77 17.86 -9.80
C ALA A 237 -24.65 16.33 -9.89
N ARG A 238 -24.21 15.67 -8.81
CA ARG A 238 -24.09 14.21 -8.75
C ARG A 238 -25.45 13.53 -8.76
N ASN A 239 -26.40 13.99 -7.96
CA ASN A 239 -27.73 13.39 -7.92
C ASN A 239 -28.48 13.55 -9.25
N LYS A 240 -28.39 14.71 -9.91
CA LYS A 240 -28.89 14.89 -11.29
C LYS A 240 -28.28 13.87 -12.26
N LYS A 241 -26.99 13.54 -12.11
CA LYS A 241 -26.31 12.55 -12.94
C LYS A 241 -26.73 11.11 -12.60
N TYR A 242 -26.92 10.78 -11.33
CA TYR A 242 -27.37 9.45 -10.90
C TYR A 242 -28.81 9.16 -11.35
N ILE A 243 -29.71 10.13 -11.24
CA ILE A 243 -31.07 10.02 -11.78
C ILE A 243 -31.06 9.74 -13.29
N LYS A 244 -30.24 10.48 -14.05
CA LYS A 244 -30.08 10.25 -15.51
C LYS A 244 -29.53 8.87 -15.86
N LYS A 245 -28.88 8.19 -14.92
CA LYS A 245 -28.25 6.87 -15.11
C LYS A 245 -29.02 5.74 -14.43
N ASP A 246 -30.20 6.02 -13.87
CA ASP A 246 -30.97 5.06 -13.07
C ASP A 246 -30.14 4.44 -11.93
N GLN A 247 -29.42 5.29 -11.21
CA GLN A 247 -28.60 4.93 -10.06
C GLN A 247 -29.16 5.57 -8.79
N ASP A 248 -28.95 4.89 -7.66
CA ASP A 248 -29.30 5.43 -6.34
C ASP A 248 -28.63 6.79 -6.11
N THR A 249 -29.44 7.75 -5.67
CA THR A 249 -28.99 9.09 -5.32
C THR A 249 -28.35 9.11 -3.94
N ILE A 250 -27.45 10.07 -3.73
CA ILE A 250 -26.92 10.40 -2.41
C ILE A 250 -28.09 10.88 -1.53
N PRO A 251 -28.32 10.26 -0.35
CA PRO A 251 -29.39 10.66 0.57
C PRO A 251 -29.25 12.11 1.05
N VAL A 252 -30.37 12.80 1.25
CA VAL A 252 -30.37 14.22 1.66
C VAL A 252 -29.77 14.43 3.05
N GLU A 253 -29.89 13.43 3.92
CA GLU A 253 -29.36 13.43 5.28
C GLU A 253 -27.83 13.53 5.27
N CYS A 254 -27.16 13.08 4.20
CA CYS A 254 -25.73 13.27 4.02
C CYS A 254 -25.38 14.76 3.88
N LEU A 255 -26.15 15.51 3.09
CA LEU A 255 -25.96 16.95 2.93
C LEU A 255 -26.29 17.71 4.21
N GLU A 256 -27.35 17.31 4.93
CA GLU A 256 -27.70 17.90 6.23
C GLU A 256 -26.57 17.75 7.26
N ARG A 257 -25.93 16.59 7.31
CA ARG A 257 -24.76 16.38 8.19
C ARG A 257 -23.56 17.21 7.77
N ILE A 258 -23.33 17.40 6.48
CA ILE A 258 -22.31 18.34 5.98
C ILE A 258 -22.65 19.78 6.38
N LYS A 259 -23.92 20.17 6.34
CA LYS A 259 -24.36 21.49 6.82
C LYS A 259 -24.02 21.70 8.28
N THR A 260 -24.35 20.72 9.14
CA THR A 260 -23.98 20.74 10.57
C THR A 260 -22.47 20.76 10.78
N ALA A 261 -21.71 20.00 9.97
CA ALA A 261 -20.25 20.00 10.02
C ALA A 261 -19.69 21.42 9.80
N CYS A 262 -20.28 22.19 8.89
CA CYS A 262 -19.82 23.53 8.54
C CYS A 262 -20.14 24.64 9.57
N GLU A 263 -20.82 24.32 10.68
CA GLU A 263 -21.07 25.29 11.77
C GLU A 263 -19.80 25.64 12.55
N SER A 264 -18.84 24.71 12.68
CA SER A 264 -17.57 24.96 13.34
C SER A 264 -16.51 23.92 12.97
N ALA A 265 -15.23 24.25 13.17
CA ALA A 265 -14.12 23.31 12.95
C ALA A 265 -14.23 22.04 13.84
N ASP A 266 -14.72 22.19 15.07
CA ASP A 266 -14.94 21.05 15.96
C ASP A 266 -16.10 20.18 15.46
N ASN A 267 -17.17 20.77 14.91
CA ASN A 267 -18.28 20.03 14.32
C ASN A 267 -17.87 19.22 13.09
N VAL A 268 -16.92 19.70 12.27
CA VAL A 268 -16.36 18.91 11.17
C VAL A 268 -15.82 17.57 11.67
N ILE A 269 -15.02 17.59 12.74
CA ILE A 269 -14.42 16.39 13.31
C ILE A 269 -15.47 15.49 13.95
N LEU A 270 -16.44 16.07 14.66
CA LEU A 270 -17.53 15.30 15.28
C LEU A 270 -18.40 14.60 14.23
N GLN A 271 -18.70 15.24 13.11
CA GLN A 271 -19.44 14.61 12.02
C GLN A 271 -18.62 13.53 11.31
N ALA A 272 -17.30 13.71 11.16
CA ALA A 272 -16.38 12.70 10.67
C ALA A 272 -16.38 11.44 11.54
N GLU A 273 -16.28 11.59 12.87
CA GLU A 273 -16.38 10.48 13.81
C GLU A 273 -17.77 9.83 13.78
N GLY A 274 -18.83 10.64 13.68
CA GLY A 274 -20.19 10.16 13.52
C GLY A 274 -20.36 9.31 12.27
N TRP A 275 -19.69 9.66 11.17
CA TRP A 275 -19.70 8.86 9.94
C TRP A 275 -19.13 7.46 10.18
N VAL A 276 -18.02 7.34 10.93
CA VAL A 276 -17.45 6.03 11.30
C VAL A 276 -18.47 5.20 12.06
N SER A 277 -19.08 5.80 13.09
CA SER A 277 -20.06 5.12 13.96
C SER A 277 -21.27 4.61 13.16
N ARG A 278 -21.80 5.42 12.23
CA ARG A 278 -22.95 5.06 11.39
C ARG A 278 -22.62 4.00 10.34
N THR A 279 -21.41 4.05 9.78
CA THR A 279 -21.05 3.23 8.61
C THR A 279 -20.51 1.87 9.03
N LEU A 280 -19.77 1.81 10.12
CA LEU A 280 -19.07 0.59 10.54
C LEU A 280 -19.76 -0.15 11.70
N ASN A 281 -20.83 0.40 12.30
CA ASN A 281 -21.54 -0.20 13.42
C ASN A 281 -20.58 -0.66 14.53
N GLU A 282 -20.40 -1.97 14.75
CA GLU A 282 -19.48 -2.56 15.74
C GLU A 282 -18.11 -2.98 15.14
N ASN A 283 -17.93 -2.84 13.82
CA ASN A 283 -16.73 -3.26 13.09
C ASN A 283 -15.60 -2.22 13.10
N TRP A 284 -15.59 -1.33 14.11
CA TRP A 284 -14.52 -0.37 14.35
C TRP A 284 -13.97 -0.54 15.76
N HIS A 285 -12.69 -0.18 15.93
CA HIS A 285 -12.01 -0.27 17.20
C HIS A 285 -11.20 1.00 17.46
N SER A 286 -11.24 1.48 18.70
CA SER A 286 -10.32 2.52 19.17
C SER A 286 -8.87 2.04 19.03
N PRO A 287 -7.91 2.94 18.77
CA PRO A 287 -6.52 2.52 18.65
C PRO A 287 -6.03 2.00 20.00
N SER A 288 -5.28 0.90 19.99
CA SER A 288 -4.60 0.43 21.20
C SER A 288 -3.63 1.49 21.72
N LYS A 289 -3.20 1.38 22.99
CA LYS A 289 -2.20 2.29 23.58
C LYS A 289 -0.92 2.34 22.74
N ASN A 290 -0.47 1.21 22.19
CA ASN A 290 0.73 1.13 21.36
C ASN A 290 0.53 1.84 20.01
N VAL A 291 -0.61 1.63 19.35
CA VAL A 291 -0.95 2.31 18.11
C VAL A 291 -1.05 3.83 18.33
N TRP A 292 -1.72 4.25 19.40
CA TRP A 292 -1.85 5.66 19.74
C TRP A 292 -0.50 6.32 20.01
N ASN A 293 0.36 5.67 20.80
CA ASN A 293 1.71 6.15 21.05
C ASN A 293 2.49 6.32 19.74
N ARG A 294 2.43 5.32 18.83
CA ARG A 294 3.06 5.40 17.50
C ARG A 294 2.55 6.61 16.70
N ILE A 295 1.23 6.83 16.67
CA ILE A 295 0.62 7.97 15.95
C ILE A 295 1.20 9.30 16.46
N LEU A 296 1.34 9.44 17.78
CA LEU A 296 1.86 10.65 18.40
C LEU A 296 3.36 10.83 18.18
N THR A 297 4.17 9.79 18.37
CA THR A 297 5.63 9.91 18.45
C THR A 297 6.35 9.66 17.13
N GLN A 298 5.80 8.84 16.25
CA GLN A 298 6.42 8.57 14.95
C GLN A 298 6.01 9.65 13.94
N LYS A 299 6.85 9.86 12.94
CA LYS A 299 6.50 10.67 11.78
C LYS A 299 5.60 9.85 10.85
N LEU A 300 4.41 10.35 10.51
CA LEU A 300 3.51 9.71 9.55
C LEU A 300 3.93 10.13 8.15
N GLU A 301 4.70 9.27 7.47
CA GLU A 301 5.39 9.60 6.22
C GLU A 301 5.02 8.67 5.06
N GLY A 302 3.77 8.23 5.02
CA GLY A 302 3.22 7.41 3.95
C GLY A 302 3.60 7.93 2.56
N LYS A 303 3.98 7.01 1.66
CA LYS A 303 4.42 7.31 0.30
C LYS A 303 3.50 6.74 -0.77
N ILE A 304 2.56 5.87 -0.40
CA ILE A 304 1.72 5.13 -1.33
C ILE A 304 0.27 5.62 -1.24
N GLY A 305 -0.57 5.22 -2.19
CA GLY A 305 -2.03 5.33 -2.03
C GLY A 305 -2.58 4.06 -1.39
N MET A 306 -3.62 4.17 -0.58
CA MET A 306 -4.31 3.00 -0.01
C MET A 306 -5.81 3.20 0.00
N SER A 307 -6.53 2.25 -0.60
CA SER A 307 -7.99 2.19 -0.45
C SER A 307 -8.42 1.09 0.52
N PHE A 308 -9.46 1.41 1.27
CA PHE A 308 -10.07 0.55 2.28
C PHE A 308 -11.27 -0.19 1.67
N ALA A 309 -11.25 -1.52 1.73
CA ALA A 309 -12.32 -2.43 1.33
C ALA A 309 -12.24 -3.72 2.19
N LEU A 310 -12.61 -4.90 1.68
CA LEU A 310 -12.40 -6.19 2.37
C LEU A 310 -10.91 -6.52 2.64
N GLN A 311 -9.99 -5.85 1.95
CA GLN A 311 -8.54 -5.94 2.08
C GLN A 311 -7.94 -4.55 1.79
N TRP A 312 -6.73 -4.28 2.28
CA TRP A 312 -5.95 -3.15 1.78
C TRP A 312 -5.71 -3.34 0.30
N ARG A 313 -5.99 -2.30 -0.50
CA ARG A 313 -5.44 -2.20 -1.85
C ARG A 313 -4.35 -1.16 -1.83
N TYR A 314 -3.11 -1.62 -1.69
CA TYR A 314 -1.94 -0.75 -1.83
C TYR A 314 -1.82 -0.32 -3.28
N ASN A 315 -1.48 0.94 -3.49
CA ASN A 315 -1.20 1.53 -4.78
C ASN A 315 0.18 2.20 -4.73
N PHE A 316 1.16 1.52 -5.29
CA PHE A 316 2.55 1.99 -5.39
C PHE A 316 2.78 2.94 -6.58
N GLY A 317 1.73 3.32 -7.31
CA GLY A 317 1.82 4.24 -8.43
C GLY A 317 2.55 5.54 -8.12
N PRO A 318 2.33 6.20 -6.96
CA PRO A 318 3.03 7.43 -6.61
C PRO A 318 4.56 7.32 -6.57
N ILE A 319 5.11 6.16 -6.18
CA ILE A 319 6.57 5.97 -6.06
C ILE A 319 7.23 5.50 -7.36
N PHE A 320 6.49 4.82 -8.23
CA PHE A 320 7.01 4.32 -9.50
C PHE A 320 6.78 5.30 -10.66
N ARG A 321 5.70 6.11 -10.63
CA ARG A 321 5.40 7.09 -11.69
C ARG A 321 6.11 8.43 -11.52
N SER A 322 6.44 8.83 -10.29
CA SER A 322 7.10 10.11 -10.00
C SER A 322 8.46 10.22 -10.70
N GLU A 323 9.18 9.11 -10.81
CA GLU A 323 10.48 9.05 -11.45
C GLU A 323 10.38 8.93 -12.98
N SER A 324 9.36 8.26 -13.52
CA SER A 324 9.13 8.23 -14.97
C SER A 324 8.90 9.62 -15.55
N LYS A 325 8.29 10.53 -14.79
CA LYS A 325 8.13 11.95 -15.18
C LYS A 325 9.43 12.75 -15.06
N GLN A 326 10.29 12.46 -14.08
CA GLN A 326 11.60 13.13 -13.97
C GLN A 326 12.57 12.70 -15.08
N LEU A 327 12.55 11.43 -15.49
CA LEU A 327 13.32 10.95 -16.65
C LEU A 327 12.83 11.54 -17.98
N MET A 328 11.52 11.76 -18.13
CA MET A 328 10.93 12.38 -19.33
C MET A 328 11.08 13.91 -19.40
N LEU A 329 11.39 14.57 -18.28
CA LEU A 329 11.65 16.02 -18.20
C LEU A 329 13.16 16.35 -18.13
N GLY A 330 14.01 15.31 -18.07
CA GLY A 330 15.47 15.40 -18.10
C GLY A 330 16.09 14.89 -19.41
N MET A 331 15.27 14.63 -20.43
CA MET A 331 15.64 14.45 -21.85
C MET A 331 15.05 15.59 -22.68
#